data_AF-A0A9W4ECV7-F1
#
_entry.id   AF-A0A9W4ECV7-F1
#
_cell.length_a   1.000
_cell.length_b   1.000
_cell.length_c   1.000
_cell.angle_alpha   90.00
_cell.angle_beta   90.00
_cell.angle_gamma   90.00
#
_symmetry.space_group_name_H-M   'P 1'
#
loop_
_entity.id
_entity.type
_entity.pdbx_description
1 polymer ?
#
loop_
_entity_poly.entity_id
_entity_poly.type
_entity_poly.pdbx_seq_one_letter_code
_entity_poly.pdbx_strand_id
1 'polypeptide(L)'
;MAHQQLPDRLPSQHSQTPPDGGGPAAHPPPAAAATRTRTRPPQPPAPGGSPPADNGDTGTSTIMNAEPYDATPPGGGTAGEVLTRYLHERAAAFLRGLSLRGENEADADALLRGSARRIGGVLHIYGPLTDPGWAEPLRAELGWLSTTLGREPQYAARLTRLLDALRRLSITVDDQEAVTVGGAPPPAPSGGPLALGAARAGALLERQLTLARTRAHSASLQAMGSSRFHALADAIAVLVSEVPLAPAAAAPATAVMPPLAGQAYKRLADAAAALPLHRAAHPYNADAVQASLGADLTADLQDAPWHQVRILLRLSRYAAEVTRPEGDTADRQRLTDAAALLERHREAAESAAAVAAAARTPRIAPATAYALGVLHADQRHEVEAARFAFSRLWQTAVPGPRGR
;
A
#
# COMPACT_ATOMS: atom_id res chain seq x y z
N MET A 1 -28.40 32.77 34.12
CA MET A 1 -29.66 33.00 33.38
C MET A 1 -29.39 34.05 32.30
N ALA A 2 -29.97 33.85 31.10
CA ALA A 2 -29.99 34.75 29.93
C ALA A 2 -28.63 34.93 29.20
N HIS A 3 -28.44 34.32 28.01
CA HIS A 3 -28.95 34.67 26.67
C HIS A 3 -28.07 35.70 25.93
N GLN A 4 -27.36 35.22 24.90
CA GLN A 4 -26.95 35.96 23.70
C GLN A 4 -26.65 34.90 22.63
N GLN A 5 -27.64 34.42 21.87
CA GLN A 5 -28.19 34.96 20.61
C GLN A 5 -27.13 35.29 19.52
N LEU A 6 -27.22 34.44 18.49
CA LEU A 6 -26.58 34.34 17.17
C LEU A 6 -26.69 35.63 16.31
N PRO A 7 -25.97 35.78 15.17
CA PRO A 7 -26.43 35.11 13.94
C PRO A 7 -25.38 34.64 12.90
N ASP A 8 -25.84 33.67 12.11
CA ASP A 8 -25.40 33.26 10.78
C ASP A 8 -25.16 34.41 9.78
N ARG A 9 -24.23 34.21 8.83
CA ARG A 9 -24.56 34.16 7.37
C ARG A 9 -23.33 33.95 6.46
N LEU A 10 -23.44 32.94 5.61
CA LEU A 10 -22.79 32.80 4.30
C LEU A 10 -23.23 33.91 3.32
N PRO A 11 -22.47 34.13 2.24
CA PRO A 11 -23.08 34.48 0.96
C PRO A 11 -22.76 33.47 -0.15
N SER A 12 -23.81 33.14 -0.88
CA SER A 12 -23.89 32.30 -2.06
C SER A 12 -23.54 33.06 -3.34
N GLN A 13 -22.95 32.33 -4.29
CA GLN A 13 -23.16 32.33 -5.74
C GLN A 13 -23.77 33.56 -6.43
N HIS A 14 -23.07 34.07 -7.44
CA HIS A 14 -23.67 34.77 -8.58
C HIS A 14 -23.25 34.11 -9.89
N SER A 15 -24.26 33.64 -10.62
CA SER A 15 -24.25 33.21 -12.01
C SER A 15 -24.14 34.42 -12.94
N GLN A 16 -23.37 34.32 -14.02
CA GLN A 16 -23.60 35.13 -15.23
C GLN A 16 -22.91 34.50 -16.46
N THR A 17 -23.69 34.34 -17.53
CA THR A 17 -23.36 34.04 -18.93
C THR A 17 -24.55 34.57 -19.76
N PRO A 18 -24.46 34.80 -21.09
CA PRO A 18 -23.35 35.17 -21.98
C PRO A 18 -23.66 36.50 -22.73
N PRO A 19 -22.92 36.84 -23.80
CA PRO A 19 -23.64 36.81 -25.10
C PRO A 19 -22.85 36.21 -26.28
N ASP A 20 -23.64 35.81 -27.27
CA ASP A 20 -23.33 35.19 -28.56
C ASP A 20 -22.47 36.05 -29.51
N GLY A 21 -21.77 35.36 -30.42
CA GLY A 21 -21.62 35.83 -31.81
C GLY A 21 -20.24 35.66 -32.44
N GLY A 22 -20.09 34.65 -33.31
CA GLY A 22 -19.09 34.67 -34.39
C GLY A 22 -18.27 33.40 -34.59
N GLY A 23 -18.77 32.47 -35.42
CA GLY A 23 -17.92 31.58 -36.23
C GLY A 23 -18.10 31.93 -37.72
N PRO A 24 -17.48 31.22 -38.68
CA PRO A 24 -16.36 30.28 -38.58
C PRO A 24 -15.20 30.64 -39.55
N ALA A 25 -13.98 30.16 -39.30
CA ALA A 25 -12.91 30.14 -40.29
C ALA A 25 -12.33 28.72 -40.38
N ALA A 26 -12.63 28.08 -41.51
CA ALA A 26 -12.13 26.79 -41.93
C ALA A 26 -10.73 26.94 -42.53
N HIS A 27 -9.81 26.03 -42.21
CA HIS A 27 -8.59 25.75 -42.98
C HIS A 27 -8.01 24.36 -42.59
N PRO A 28 -7.17 23.75 -43.46
CA PRO A 28 -7.46 22.47 -44.14
C PRO A 28 -6.74 21.24 -43.53
N PRO A 29 -7.06 20.01 -43.99
CA PRO A 29 -6.47 18.77 -43.46
C PRO A 29 -5.01 18.57 -43.88
N PRO A 30 -4.19 17.87 -43.08
CA PRO A 30 -2.84 17.50 -43.50
C PRO A 30 -2.87 16.37 -44.53
N ALA A 31 -2.13 16.58 -45.61
CA ALA A 31 -1.94 15.70 -46.74
C ALA A 31 -1.20 14.39 -46.39
N ALA A 32 -1.55 13.35 -47.13
CA ALA A 32 -0.89 12.06 -47.18
C ALA A 32 0.59 12.16 -47.58
N ALA A 33 1.47 11.46 -46.87
CA ALA A 33 2.82 11.17 -47.34
C ALA A 33 3.30 9.79 -46.87
N ALA A 34 3.44 8.91 -47.86
CA ALA A 34 4.47 7.89 -48.03
C ALA A 34 4.66 6.80 -46.96
N THR A 35 4.08 5.65 -47.28
CA THR A 35 4.59 4.30 -46.99
C THR A 35 6.12 4.23 -47.09
N ARG A 36 6.80 4.02 -45.95
CA ARG A 36 8.16 3.47 -45.92
C ARG A 36 8.15 2.17 -45.13
N THR A 37 8.12 1.09 -45.88
CA THR A 37 8.50 -0.26 -45.48
C THR A 37 9.89 -0.21 -44.83
N ARG A 38 9.97 -0.36 -43.50
CA ARG A 38 11.21 -0.67 -42.81
C ARG A 38 11.27 -2.16 -42.55
N THR A 39 12.07 -2.82 -43.37
CA THR A 39 12.47 -4.22 -43.29
C THR A 39 13.18 -4.48 -41.97
N ARG A 40 12.65 -5.44 -41.22
CA ARG A 40 13.19 -6.01 -39.98
C ARG A 40 14.46 -6.83 -40.28
N PRO A 41 15.61 -6.60 -39.61
CA PRO A 41 16.74 -7.52 -39.70
C PRO A 41 16.51 -8.78 -38.85
N PRO A 42 17.09 -9.94 -39.24
CA PRO A 42 16.81 -11.24 -38.63
C PRO A 42 17.52 -11.43 -37.28
N GLN A 43 16.82 -12.11 -36.38
CA GLN A 43 17.23 -12.51 -35.04
C GLN A 43 18.02 -13.84 -35.12
N PRO A 44 19.20 -13.98 -34.49
CA PRO A 44 19.91 -15.26 -34.42
C PRO A 44 19.33 -16.19 -33.33
N PRO A 45 19.51 -17.52 -33.46
CA PRO A 45 18.77 -18.52 -32.69
C PRO A 45 19.28 -18.70 -31.26
N ALA A 46 18.35 -18.99 -30.36
CA ALA A 46 18.61 -19.41 -28.99
C ALA A 46 19.11 -20.86 -28.93
N PRO A 47 20.09 -21.19 -28.07
CA PRO A 47 20.31 -22.55 -27.63
C PRO A 47 19.55 -22.81 -26.32
N GLY A 48 18.75 -23.86 -26.32
CA GLY A 48 18.10 -24.40 -25.12
C GLY A 48 19.08 -25.18 -24.25
N GLY A 49 18.80 -25.18 -22.95
CA GLY A 49 19.45 -26.02 -21.95
C GLY A 49 18.96 -25.67 -20.54
N SER A 50 18.10 -26.53 -19.96
CA SER A 50 18.05 -26.74 -18.50
C SER A 50 19.13 -27.78 -18.13
N PRO A 51 19.49 -28.10 -16.86
CA PRO A 51 19.08 -27.63 -15.50
C PRO A 51 20.37 -27.36 -14.63
N PRO A 52 20.54 -27.64 -13.31
CA PRO A 52 19.68 -27.79 -12.12
C PRO A 52 20.11 -26.86 -10.93
N ALA A 53 19.50 -27.05 -9.75
CA ALA A 53 19.92 -26.46 -8.46
C ALA A 53 21.20 -27.10 -7.90
N ASP A 54 22.06 -26.32 -7.23
CA ASP A 54 22.51 -26.49 -5.82
C ASP A 54 23.84 -25.74 -5.51
N ASN A 55 23.93 -25.29 -4.25
CA ASN A 55 25.02 -24.72 -3.43
C ASN A 55 26.48 -24.63 -3.93
N GLY A 56 27.19 -23.58 -3.49
CA GLY A 56 28.60 -23.68 -3.06
C GLY A 56 29.61 -22.66 -3.60
N ASP A 57 29.88 -21.65 -2.79
CA ASP A 57 31.09 -20.84 -2.58
C ASP A 57 32.40 -21.10 -3.39
N THR A 58 33.05 -20.01 -3.81
CA THR A 58 34.48 -19.62 -3.61
C THR A 58 35.13 -19.04 -4.87
N GLY A 59 35.65 -17.80 -4.83
CA GLY A 59 36.68 -17.36 -5.79
C GLY A 59 36.71 -15.88 -6.23
N THR A 60 36.90 -14.97 -5.29
CA THR A 60 37.82 -13.81 -5.32
C THR A 60 38.23 -13.15 -6.67
N SER A 61 37.82 -11.88 -6.86
CA SER A 61 38.64 -10.79 -7.45
C SER A 61 38.06 -9.39 -7.11
N THR A 62 38.42 -8.86 -5.92
CA THR A 62 39.33 -7.69 -5.73
C THR A 62 39.39 -6.66 -6.88
N ILE A 63 39.18 -5.32 -6.79
CA ILE A 63 39.04 -4.29 -5.74
C ILE A 63 38.38 -3.04 -6.38
N MET A 64 37.40 -2.43 -5.72
CA MET A 64 37.28 -0.96 -5.61
C MET A 64 36.72 -0.67 -4.22
N ASN A 65 37.63 -0.33 -3.31
CA ASN A 65 37.41 -0.18 -1.88
C ASN A 65 36.40 0.94 -1.57
N ALA A 66 35.18 0.56 -1.18
CA ALA A 66 34.45 1.29 -0.16
C ALA A 66 34.63 0.48 1.12
N GLU A 67 35.47 0.95 2.04
CA GLU A 67 35.59 0.32 3.35
C GLU A 67 34.19 0.24 3.98
N PRO A 68 33.76 -0.93 4.50
CA PRO A 68 32.60 -0.98 5.35
C PRO A 68 32.92 -0.08 6.56
N TYR A 69 32.10 0.94 6.80
CA TYR A 69 32.13 1.68 8.05
C TYR A 69 31.61 0.77 9.17
N ASP A 70 32.42 -0.23 9.51
CA ASP A 70 32.21 -1.16 10.63
C ASP A 70 33.20 -0.79 11.73
N ALA A 71 32.83 0.24 12.47
CA ALA A 71 33.30 0.46 13.82
C ALA A 71 32.08 0.88 14.63
N THR A 72 31.36 -0.11 15.15
CA THR A 72 30.50 0.15 16.31
C THR A 72 31.43 0.67 17.42
N PRO A 73 31.28 1.92 17.92
CA PRO A 73 32.04 2.33 19.07
C PRO A 73 31.72 1.36 20.21
N PRO A 74 32.73 0.76 20.88
CA PRO A 74 32.48 -0.13 21.99
C PRO A 74 31.94 0.71 23.16
N GLY A 75 30.61 0.70 23.32
CA GLY A 75 29.90 1.36 24.41
C GLY A 75 29.08 2.57 23.97
N GLY A 76 27.83 2.34 23.56
CA GLY A 76 26.74 3.33 23.58
C GLY A 76 27.06 4.71 23.02
N GLY A 77 27.02 4.84 21.69
CA GLY A 77 27.06 6.16 21.03
C GLY A 77 25.90 7.07 21.43
N THR A 78 25.99 8.33 21.02
CA THR A 78 24.90 9.28 21.22
C THR A 78 23.66 8.87 20.43
N ALA A 79 22.47 9.28 20.89
CA ALA A 79 21.23 9.02 20.15
C ALA A 79 21.29 9.61 18.73
N GLY A 80 21.98 10.75 18.58
CA GLY A 80 22.30 11.37 17.31
C GLY A 80 23.11 10.47 16.38
N GLU A 81 24.22 9.91 16.84
CA GLU A 81 25.06 9.00 16.02
C GLU A 81 24.28 7.79 15.49
N VAL A 82 23.49 7.15 16.35
CA VAL A 82 22.69 5.98 15.96
C VAL A 82 21.63 6.37 14.92
N LEU A 83 20.94 7.49 15.15
CA LEU A 83 19.92 8.02 14.24
C LEU A 83 20.52 8.42 12.89
N THR A 84 21.63 9.17 12.90
CA THR A 84 22.34 9.63 11.71
C THR A 84 22.80 8.46 10.87
N ARG A 85 23.42 7.44 11.47
CA ARG A 85 23.83 6.22 10.75
C ARG A 85 22.65 5.54 10.06
N TYR A 86 21.53 5.37 10.76
CA TYR A 86 20.33 4.77 10.17
C TYR A 86 19.77 5.62 9.02
N LEU A 87 19.68 6.94 9.20
CA LEU A 87 19.19 7.85 8.17
C LEU A 87 20.09 7.87 6.94
N HIS A 88 21.42 7.87 7.10
CA HIS A 88 22.37 7.78 6.00
C HIS A 88 22.20 6.46 5.23
N GLU A 89 22.05 5.32 5.91
CA GLU A 89 21.82 4.03 5.26
C GLU A 89 20.53 4.05 4.40
N ARG A 90 19.44 4.61 4.93
CA ARG A 90 18.16 4.69 4.22
C ARG A 90 18.16 5.74 3.11
N ALA A 91 18.87 6.86 3.28
CA ALA A 91 19.07 7.87 2.25
C ALA A 91 19.91 7.30 1.09
N ALA A 92 20.99 6.59 1.38
CA ALA A 92 21.77 5.88 0.38
C ALA A 92 20.93 4.83 -0.36
N ALA A 93 20.07 4.08 0.34
CA ALA A 93 19.13 3.15 -0.28
C ALA A 93 18.13 3.85 -1.20
N PHE A 94 17.66 5.04 -0.83
CA PHE A 94 16.80 5.87 -1.69
C PHE A 94 17.53 6.29 -2.97
N LEU A 95 18.76 6.79 -2.87
CA LEU A 95 19.56 7.21 -4.03
C LEU A 95 19.92 6.02 -4.94
N ARG A 96 20.17 4.83 -4.37
CA ARG A 96 20.31 3.58 -5.16
C ARG A 96 19.02 3.23 -5.91
N GLY A 97 17.86 3.46 -5.30
CA GLY A 97 16.56 3.31 -5.98
C GLY A 97 16.43 4.24 -7.18
N LEU A 98 16.98 5.46 -7.10
CA LEU A 98 17.01 6.38 -8.24
C LEU A 98 17.93 5.90 -9.36
N SER A 99 19.12 5.38 -9.03
CA SER A 99 20.06 4.88 -10.03
C SER A 99 19.59 3.60 -10.73
N LEU A 100 18.73 2.80 -10.08
CA LEU A 100 18.14 1.59 -10.66
C LEU A 100 17.01 1.86 -11.66
N ARG A 101 16.53 3.12 -11.76
CA ARG A 101 15.50 3.47 -12.74
C ARG A 101 16.06 3.37 -14.16
N GLY A 102 15.25 2.87 -15.09
CA GLY A 102 15.65 2.50 -16.44
C GLY A 102 16.10 1.03 -16.58
N GLU A 103 16.61 0.40 -15.52
CA GLU A 103 16.96 -1.03 -15.52
C GLU A 103 15.81 -1.88 -14.98
N ASN A 104 15.27 -1.52 -13.81
CA ASN A 104 14.16 -2.23 -13.17
C ASN A 104 13.26 -1.26 -12.40
N GLU A 105 12.23 -0.75 -13.08
CA GLU A 105 11.29 0.23 -12.52
C GLU A 105 10.52 -0.29 -11.30
N ALA A 106 10.14 -1.56 -11.28
CA ALA A 106 9.34 -2.12 -10.19
C ALA A 106 10.13 -2.20 -8.88
N ASP A 107 11.39 -2.65 -8.97
CA ASP A 107 12.27 -2.73 -7.81
C ASP A 107 12.74 -1.35 -7.36
N ALA A 108 13.01 -0.44 -8.31
CA ALA A 108 13.29 0.95 -8.01
C ALA A 108 12.14 1.61 -7.23
N ASP A 109 10.90 1.48 -7.70
CA ASP A 109 9.72 2.04 -7.03
C ASP A 109 9.48 1.40 -5.66
N ALA A 110 9.74 0.11 -5.51
CA ALA A 110 9.66 -0.57 -4.21
C ALA A 110 10.71 -0.05 -3.23
N LEU A 111 11.96 0.13 -3.69
CA LEU A 111 13.06 0.65 -2.88
C LEU A 111 12.84 2.11 -2.49
N LEU A 112 12.43 2.97 -3.42
CA LEU A 112 12.11 4.37 -3.15
C LEU A 112 11.00 4.52 -2.12
N ARG A 113 9.88 3.78 -2.29
CA ARG A 113 8.78 3.79 -1.31
C ARG A 113 9.20 3.24 0.03
N GLY A 114 9.97 2.15 0.04
CA GLY A 114 10.46 1.49 1.24
C GLY A 114 11.36 2.40 2.06
N SER A 115 12.31 3.07 1.41
CA SER A 115 13.23 4.02 2.03
C SER A 115 12.51 5.29 2.48
N ALA A 116 11.65 5.89 1.65
CA ALA A 116 10.90 7.09 1.99
C ALA A 116 10.00 6.90 3.22
N ARG A 117 9.31 5.76 3.32
CA ARG A 117 8.46 5.44 4.48
C ARG A 117 9.27 5.23 5.76
N ARG A 118 10.46 4.62 5.67
CA ARG A 118 11.37 4.42 6.81
C ARG A 118 11.93 5.74 7.31
N ILE A 119 12.47 6.56 6.42
CA ILE A 119 12.97 7.91 6.76
C ILE A 119 11.84 8.72 7.41
N GLY A 120 10.68 8.83 6.74
CA GLY A 120 9.55 9.60 7.27
C GLY A 120 9.01 9.06 8.61
N GLY A 121 9.00 7.75 8.78
CA GLY A 121 8.54 7.11 10.02
C GLY A 121 9.51 7.28 11.19
N VAL A 122 10.83 7.19 10.94
CA VAL A 122 11.86 7.42 11.96
C VAL A 122 11.89 8.90 12.37
N LEU A 123 11.79 9.83 11.41
CA LEU A 123 11.64 11.27 11.71
C LEU A 123 10.34 11.58 12.47
N HIS A 124 9.30 10.75 12.33
CA HIS A 124 8.08 10.89 13.14
C HIS A 124 8.27 10.45 14.59
N ILE A 125 8.99 9.36 14.81
CA ILE A 125 9.13 8.76 16.15
C ILE A 125 10.22 9.45 16.96
N TYR A 126 11.36 9.73 16.32
CA TYR A 126 12.51 10.39 16.92
C TYR A 126 12.53 11.90 16.64
N GLY A 127 11.38 12.48 16.27
CA GLY A 127 11.21 13.92 16.07
C GLY A 127 11.82 14.81 17.17
N PRO A 128 11.73 14.45 18.48
CA PRO A 128 12.39 15.20 19.56
C PRO A 128 13.93 15.28 19.47
N LEU A 129 14.57 14.45 18.64
CA LEU A 129 16.02 14.41 18.43
C LEU A 129 16.49 15.16 17.17
N THR A 130 15.55 15.65 16.36
CA THR A 130 15.82 16.32 15.08
C THR A 130 15.23 17.73 15.07
N ASP A 131 15.77 18.61 14.23
CA ASP A 131 15.16 19.94 14.03
C ASP A 131 13.74 19.80 13.44
N PRO A 132 12.68 20.27 14.14
CA PRO A 132 11.32 20.20 13.63
C PRO A 132 11.09 21.06 12.38
N GLY A 133 11.83 22.17 12.22
CA GLY A 133 11.71 23.06 11.06
C GLY A 133 12.15 22.39 9.76
N TRP A 134 13.05 21.43 9.86
CA TRP A 134 13.55 20.61 8.75
C TRP A 134 12.78 19.30 8.58
N ALA A 135 12.53 18.58 9.69
CA ALA A 135 11.94 17.24 9.64
C ALA A 135 10.49 17.25 9.16
N GLU A 136 9.69 18.25 9.54
CA GLU A 136 8.26 18.33 9.20
C GLU A 136 8.00 18.47 7.69
N PRO A 137 8.62 19.45 6.97
CA PRO A 137 8.50 19.54 5.52
C PRO A 137 9.00 18.29 4.80
N LEU A 138 10.15 17.74 5.21
CA LEU A 138 10.73 16.56 4.57
C LEU A 138 9.78 15.35 4.68
N ARG A 139 9.16 15.13 5.85
CA ARG A 139 8.16 14.06 6.02
C ARG A 139 6.94 14.25 5.12
N ALA A 140 6.46 15.48 4.95
CA ALA A 140 5.33 15.76 4.07
C ALA A 140 5.65 15.38 2.61
N GLU A 141 6.85 15.72 2.15
CA GLU A 141 7.33 15.40 0.80
C GLU A 141 7.55 13.89 0.60
N LEU A 142 8.16 13.20 1.57
CA LEU A 142 8.30 11.73 1.55
C LEU A 142 6.94 11.02 1.57
N GLY A 143 5.96 11.57 2.30
CA GLY A 143 4.58 11.09 2.34
C GLY A 143 3.89 11.23 0.99
N TRP A 144 4.04 12.40 0.34
CA TRP A 144 3.54 12.65 -1.01
C TRP A 144 4.13 11.67 -2.03
N LEU A 145 5.46 11.51 -2.05
CA LEU A 145 6.15 10.63 -3.00
C LEU A 145 5.71 9.17 -2.81
N SER A 146 5.76 8.67 -1.57
CA SER A 146 5.44 7.27 -1.27
C SER A 146 3.98 6.90 -1.52
N THR A 147 3.07 7.88 -1.45
CA THR A 147 1.65 7.72 -1.80
C THR A 147 1.48 7.72 -3.32
N THR A 148 2.17 8.61 -4.03
CA THR A 148 2.08 8.72 -5.50
C THR A 148 2.58 7.44 -6.18
N LEU A 149 3.81 7.01 -5.86
CA LEU A 149 4.40 5.78 -6.39
C LEU A 149 3.64 4.51 -5.95
N GLY A 150 2.90 4.58 -4.84
CA GLY A 150 2.17 3.44 -4.30
C GLY A 150 0.91 3.05 -5.09
N ARG A 151 0.33 3.97 -5.88
CA ARG A 151 -0.99 3.80 -6.49
C ARG A 151 -1.00 2.77 -7.63
N GLU A 152 -0.01 2.81 -8.52
CA GLU A 152 0.05 1.88 -9.65
C GLU A 152 0.10 0.40 -9.20
N PRO A 153 1.06 -0.03 -8.34
CA PRO A 153 1.11 -1.43 -7.91
C PRO A 153 -0.12 -1.82 -7.10
N GLN A 154 -0.77 -0.90 -6.38
CA GLN A 154 -2.04 -1.17 -5.69
C GLN A 154 -3.18 -1.51 -6.66
N TYR A 155 -3.32 -0.77 -7.77
CA TYR A 155 -4.34 -1.08 -8.77
C TYR A 155 -4.05 -2.42 -9.47
N ALA A 156 -2.78 -2.71 -9.76
CA ALA A 156 -2.37 -3.97 -10.36
C ALA A 156 -2.68 -5.17 -9.44
N ALA A 157 -2.24 -5.11 -8.18
CA ALA A 157 -2.50 -6.16 -7.19
C ALA A 157 -4.00 -6.36 -6.95
N ARG A 158 -4.77 -5.27 -6.87
CA ARG A 158 -6.23 -5.32 -6.70
C ARG A 158 -6.91 -6.00 -7.87
N LEU A 159 -6.50 -5.70 -9.11
CA LEU A 159 -7.06 -6.36 -10.30
C LEU A 159 -6.80 -7.87 -10.28
N THR A 160 -5.56 -8.29 -10.04
CA THR A 160 -5.19 -9.71 -9.93
C THR A 160 -6.04 -10.40 -8.87
N ARG A 161 -6.13 -9.83 -7.66
CA ARG A 161 -6.92 -10.37 -6.54
C ARG A 161 -8.39 -10.58 -6.91
N LEU A 162 -9.02 -9.59 -7.53
CA LEU A 162 -10.44 -9.65 -7.89
C LEU A 162 -10.72 -10.65 -9.01
N LEU A 163 -9.84 -10.75 -10.02
CA LEU A 163 -9.97 -11.74 -11.09
C LEU A 163 -9.73 -13.16 -10.58
N ASP A 164 -8.81 -13.35 -9.64
CA ASP A 164 -8.60 -14.64 -8.99
C ASP A 164 -9.83 -15.03 -8.13
N ALA A 165 -10.40 -14.07 -7.40
CA ALA A 165 -11.62 -14.30 -6.61
C ALA A 165 -12.82 -14.68 -7.49
N LEU A 166 -13.04 -13.97 -8.61
CA LEU A 166 -14.08 -14.34 -9.58
C LEU A 166 -13.89 -15.74 -10.15
N ARG A 167 -12.65 -16.13 -10.47
CA ARG A 167 -12.33 -17.48 -10.95
C ARG A 167 -12.65 -18.54 -9.90
N ARG A 168 -12.27 -18.32 -8.64
CA ARG A 168 -12.61 -19.24 -7.53
C ARG A 168 -14.11 -19.39 -7.34
N LEU A 169 -14.84 -18.26 -7.35
CA LEU A 169 -16.30 -18.25 -7.17
C LEU A 169 -17.03 -18.89 -8.36
N SER A 170 -16.51 -18.79 -9.57
CA SER A 170 -17.09 -19.46 -10.74
C SER A 170 -16.99 -20.97 -10.63
N ILE A 171 -15.83 -21.50 -10.21
CA ILE A 171 -15.62 -22.96 -10.05
C ILE A 171 -16.57 -23.53 -9.01
N THR A 172 -16.79 -22.82 -7.89
CA THR A 172 -17.71 -23.28 -6.85
C THR A 172 -19.18 -23.35 -7.28
N VAL A 173 -19.59 -22.54 -8.27
CA VAL A 173 -20.96 -22.57 -8.80
C VAL A 173 -21.16 -23.77 -9.74
N ASP A 174 -20.18 -24.04 -10.61
CA ASP A 174 -20.23 -25.17 -11.54
C ASP A 174 -20.30 -26.53 -10.80
N ASP A 175 -19.56 -26.68 -9.69
CA ASP A 175 -19.59 -27.88 -8.84
C ASP A 175 -20.95 -28.07 -8.13
N GLN A 176 -21.62 -26.99 -7.73
CA GLN A 176 -22.95 -27.07 -7.08
C GLN A 176 -24.07 -27.39 -8.07
N GLU A 177 -24.00 -26.88 -9.30
CA GLU A 177 -24.95 -27.23 -10.36
C GLU A 177 -24.80 -28.70 -10.81
N ALA A 178 -23.57 -29.23 -10.83
CA ALA A 178 -23.31 -30.64 -11.15
C ALA A 178 -23.88 -31.62 -10.12
N VAL A 179 -23.94 -31.25 -8.84
CA VAL A 179 -24.48 -32.11 -7.75
C VAL A 179 -26.01 -32.12 -7.71
N THR A 180 -26.68 -31.07 -8.21
CA THR A 180 -28.15 -30.96 -8.19
C THR A 180 -28.83 -31.66 -9.38
N VAL A 181 -28.10 -31.95 -10.45
CA VAL A 181 -28.60 -32.68 -11.63
C VAL A 181 -28.11 -34.13 -11.60
N GLY A 182 -28.73 -34.96 -10.76
CA GLY A 182 -28.45 -36.38 -10.71
C GLY A 182 -28.75 -37.10 -12.03
N GLY A 183 -27.72 -37.67 -12.67
CA GLY A 183 -27.85 -38.89 -13.47
C GLY A 183 -28.01 -38.80 -15.00
N ALA A 184 -27.63 -37.70 -15.67
CA ALA A 184 -27.60 -37.64 -17.15
C ALA A 184 -26.21 -37.20 -17.66
N PRO A 185 -25.73 -37.71 -18.83
CA PRO A 185 -24.41 -37.36 -19.37
C PRO A 185 -24.31 -35.85 -19.62
N PRO A 186 -23.11 -35.25 -19.46
CA PRO A 186 -22.99 -33.80 -19.38
C PRO A 186 -23.39 -33.13 -20.69
N PRO A 187 -24.35 -32.18 -20.70
CA PRO A 187 -24.48 -31.26 -21.82
C PRO A 187 -23.23 -30.37 -21.87
N ALA A 188 -22.80 -29.98 -23.07
CA ALA A 188 -21.66 -29.11 -23.32
C ALA A 188 -21.71 -27.83 -22.45
N PRO A 189 -20.55 -27.24 -22.07
CA PRO A 189 -20.47 -26.11 -21.14
C PRO A 189 -21.09 -24.85 -21.75
N SER A 190 -22.41 -24.78 -21.67
CA SER A 190 -23.21 -23.63 -22.05
C SER A 190 -23.30 -22.78 -20.80
N GLY A 191 -22.21 -22.07 -20.48
CA GLY A 191 -22.09 -21.30 -19.25
C GLY A 191 -23.35 -20.49 -19.00
N GLY A 192 -24.05 -20.80 -17.91
CA GLY A 192 -25.34 -20.21 -17.59
C GLY A 192 -25.28 -18.67 -17.50
N PRO A 193 -26.43 -18.00 -17.37
CA PRO A 193 -26.49 -16.54 -17.24
C PRO A 193 -25.60 -15.99 -16.11
N LEU A 194 -25.30 -16.81 -15.08
CA LEU A 194 -24.39 -16.49 -13.98
C LEU A 194 -22.91 -16.49 -14.41
N ALA A 195 -22.46 -17.49 -15.18
CA ALA A 195 -21.10 -17.53 -15.73
C ALA A 195 -20.85 -16.35 -16.68
N LEU A 196 -21.85 -16.02 -17.52
CA LEU A 196 -21.81 -14.82 -18.36
C LEU A 196 -21.79 -13.53 -17.51
N GLY A 197 -22.51 -13.51 -16.39
CA GLY A 197 -22.51 -12.42 -15.41
C GLY A 197 -21.13 -12.18 -14.81
N ALA A 198 -20.45 -13.25 -14.38
CA ALA A 198 -19.10 -13.22 -13.82
C ALA A 198 -18.05 -12.77 -14.86
N ALA A 199 -18.13 -13.28 -16.10
CA ALA A 199 -17.26 -12.86 -17.18
C ALA A 199 -17.41 -11.35 -17.48
N ARG A 200 -18.65 -10.85 -17.53
CA ARG A 200 -18.92 -9.40 -17.71
C ARG A 200 -18.45 -8.56 -16.52
N ALA A 201 -18.57 -9.06 -15.29
CA ALA A 201 -18.07 -8.40 -14.09
C ALA A 201 -16.54 -8.29 -14.12
N GLY A 202 -15.85 -9.38 -14.51
CA GLY A 202 -14.41 -9.39 -14.71
C GLY A 202 -13.95 -8.36 -15.75
N ALA A 203 -14.58 -8.34 -16.93
CA ALA A 203 -14.26 -7.37 -17.98
C ALA A 203 -14.51 -5.91 -17.55
N LEU A 204 -15.57 -5.66 -16.76
CA LEU A 204 -15.85 -4.33 -16.22
C LEU A 204 -14.75 -3.87 -15.24
N LEU A 205 -14.38 -4.74 -14.29
CA LEU A 205 -13.33 -4.45 -13.30
C LEU A 205 -11.97 -4.27 -13.97
N GLU A 206 -11.63 -5.14 -14.92
CA GLU A 206 -10.40 -5.04 -15.72
C GLU A 206 -10.31 -3.70 -16.44
N ARG A 207 -11.37 -3.29 -17.13
CA ARG A 207 -11.42 -1.98 -17.79
C ARG A 207 -11.22 -0.84 -16.80
N GLN A 208 -11.94 -0.83 -15.68
CA GLN A 208 -11.88 0.27 -14.71
C GLN A 208 -10.52 0.36 -14.02
N LEU A 209 -10.00 -0.76 -13.52
CA LEU A 209 -8.72 -0.81 -12.80
C LEU A 209 -7.53 -0.60 -13.72
N THR A 210 -7.60 -1.06 -14.98
CA THR A 210 -6.57 -0.75 -15.98
C THR A 210 -6.51 0.74 -16.28
N LEU A 211 -7.67 1.39 -16.48
CA LEU A 211 -7.72 2.85 -16.66
C LEU A 211 -7.17 3.61 -15.43
N ALA A 212 -7.53 3.17 -14.22
CA ALA A 212 -6.99 3.76 -12.99
C ALA A 212 -5.48 3.56 -12.86
N ARG A 213 -4.98 2.38 -13.22
CA ARG A 213 -3.55 2.05 -13.27
C ARG A 213 -2.81 2.93 -14.26
N THR A 214 -3.28 3.07 -15.51
CA THR A 214 -2.64 3.93 -16.51
C THR A 214 -2.56 5.38 -16.05
N ARG A 215 -3.64 5.91 -15.44
CA ARG A 215 -3.63 7.26 -14.86
C ARG A 215 -2.63 7.38 -13.71
N ALA A 216 -2.56 6.39 -12.83
CA ALA A 216 -1.60 6.36 -11.73
C ALA A 216 -0.16 6.30 -12.24
N HIS A 217 0.10 5.50 -13.28
CA HIS A 217 1.40 5.40 -13.93
C HIS A 217 1.84 6.75 -14.53
N SER A 218 0.98 7.40 -15.30
CA SER A 218 1.26 8.74 -15.84
C SER A 218 1.49 9.77 -14.72
N ALA A 219 0.72 9.72 -13.63
CA ALA A 219 0.90 10.61 -12.49
C ALA A 219 2.24 10.37 -11.77
N SER A 220 2.68 9.12 -11.64
CA SER A 220 4.02 8.80 -11.10
C SER A 220 5.12 9.36 -11.99
N LEU A 221 5.04 9.16 -13.31
CA LEU A 221 6.02 9.71 -14.26
C LEU A 221 6.08 11.25 -14.20
N GLN A 222 4.93 11.91 -14.14
CA GLN A 222 4.85 13.37 -14.01
C GLN A 222 5.42 13.86 -12.68
N ALA A 223 5.12 13.18 -11.57
CA ALA A 223 5.65 13.50 -10.26
C ALA A 223 7.18 13.39 -10.24
N MET A 224 7.74 12.35 -10.85
CA MET A 224 9.19 12.14 -10.92
C MET A 224 9.90 13.13 -11.83
N GLY A 225 9.22 13.67 -12.85
CA GLY A 225 9.74 14.76 -13.69
C GLY A 225 9.51 16.16 -13.12
N SER A 226 8.95 16.29 -11.91
CA SER A 226 8.60 17.59 -11.35
C SER A 226 9.75 18.22 -10.56
N SER A 227 9.80 19.56 -10.52
CA SER A 227 10.74 20.31 -9.67
C SER A 227 10.60 19.95 -8.19
N ARG A 228 9.37 19.64 -7.74
CA ARG A 228 9.09 19.16 -6.39
C ARG A 228 9.86 17.88 -6.05
N PHE A 229 9.90 16.93 -6.98
CA PHE A 229 10.67 15.70 -6.78
C PHE A 229 12.18 15.94 -6.77
N HIS A 230 12.69 16.78 -7.68
CA HIS A 230 14.12 17.12 -7.70
C HIS A 230 14.55 17.79 -6.39
N ALA A 231 13.75 18.73 -5.87
CA ALA A 231 14.01 19.35 -4.56
C ALA A 231 14.04 18.33 -3.41
N LEU A 232 13.16 17.31 -3.44
CA LEU A 232 13.19 16.21 -2.48
C LEU A 232 14.45 15.34 -2.64
N ALA A 233 14.85 15.03 -3.87
CA ALA A 233 16.05 14.26 -4.15
C ALA A 233 17.31 14.99 -3.65
N ASP A 234 17.38 16.31 -3.89
CA ASP A 234 18.47 17.16 -3.39
C ASP A 234 18.48 17.20 -1.85
N ALA A 235 17.31 17.34 -1.21
CA ALA A 235 17.20 17.29 0.24
C ALA A 235 17.68 15.93 0.82
N ILE A 236 17.40 14.83 0.12
CA ILE A 236 17.88 13.50 0.51
C ILE A 236 19.39 13.35 0.25
N ALA A 237 19.94 13.97 -0.80
CA ALA A 237 21.37 13.99 -1.03
C ALA A 237 22.11 14.77 0.06
N VAL A 238 21.56 15.90 0.53
CA VAL A 238 22.09 16.63 1.69
C VAL A 238 22.00 15.79 2.96
N LEU A 239 20.90 15.06 3.15
CA LEU A 239 20.69 14.15 4.30
C LEU A 239 21.77 13.06 4.41
N VAL A 240 22.45 12.68 3.33
CA VAL A 240 23.57 11.71 3.37
C VAL A 240 24.83 12.31 4.03
N SER A 241 24.98 13.63 3.98
CA SER A 241 26.15 14.34 4.51
C SER A 241 25.90 14.89 5.91
N GLU A 242 24.72 15.46 6.15
CA GLU A 242 24.39 16.14 7.40
C GLU A 242 22.94 15.89 7.82
N VAL A 243 22.76 15.58 9.10
CA VAL A 243 21.45 15.45 9.74
C VAL A 243 21.29 16.59 10.74
N PRO A 244 20.29 17.48 10.58
CA PRO A 244 19.99 18.52 11.55
C PRO A 244 19.47 17.93 12.88
N LEU A 245 20.40 17.73 13.82
CA LEU A 245 20.11 17.16 15.14
C LEU A 245 19.75 18.26 16.16
N ALA A 246 18.78 17.96 17.02
CA ALA A 246 18.48 18.80 18.17
C ALA A 246 19.48 18.54 19.31
N PRO A 247 19.65 19.48 20.28
CA PRO A 247 20.55 19.29 21.42
C PRO A 247 20.28 18.02 22.23
N ALA A 248 19.02 17.56 22.27
CA ALA A 248 18.61 16.33 22.94
C ALA A 248 19.25 15.06 22.34
N ALA A 249 19.74 15.11 21.10
CA ALA A 249 20.40 13.99 20.43
C ALA A 249 21.79 13.67 20.99
N ALA A 250 22.43 14.60 21.72
CA ALA A 250 23.73 14.39 22.36
C ALA A 250 23.67 13.43 23.56
N ALA A 251 22.48 13.13 24.06
CA ALA A 251 22.28 12.18 25.15
C ALA A 251 22.56 10.72 24.71
N PRO A 252 22.90 9.82 25.65
CA PRO A 252 23.22 8.43 25.32
C PRO A 252 22.03 7.70 24.67
N ALA A 253 22.29 6.98 23.57
CA ALA A 253 21.26 6.29 22.79
C ALA A 253 20.45 5.30 23.63
N THR A 254 21.12 4.60 24.55
CA THR A 254 20.52 3.61 25.46
C THR A 254 19.51 4.21 26.43
N ALA A 255 19.63 5.51 26.76
CA ALA A 255 18.70 6.18 27.66
C ALA A 255 17.51 6.80 26.90
N VAL A 256 17.74 7.35 25.71
CA VAL A 256 16.74 8.21 25.03
C VAL A 256 15.94 7.47 23.96
N MET A 257 16.55 6.54 23.22
CA MET A 257 15.83 5.88 22.12
C MET A 257 14.81 4.83 22.59
N PRO A 258 15.09 3.96 23.59
CA PRO A 258 14.12 3.00 24.09
C PRO A 258 12.79 3.60 24.60
N PRO A 259 12.74 4.71 25.36
CA PRO A 259 11.46 5.28 25.77
C PRO A 259 10.65 5.85 24.59
N LEU A 260 11.30 6.43 23.57
CA LEU A 260 10.61 6.90 22.35
C LEU A 260 10.02 5.73 21.55
N ALA A 261 10.80 4.66 21.36
CA ALA A 261 10.31 3.43 20.72
C ALA A 261 9.18 2.77 21.54
N GLY A 262 9.32 2.76 22.87
CA GLY A 262 8.31 2.26 23.81
C GLY A 262 7.00 3.05 23.75
N GLN A 263 7.06 4.38 23.58
CA GLN A 263 5.86 5.20 23.36
C GLN A 263 5.14 4.85 22.04
N ALA A 264 5.90 4.63 20.95
CA ALA A 264 5.31 4.20 19.68
C ALA A 264 4.62 2.82 19.82
N TYR A 265 5.26 1.88 20.51
CA TYR A 265 4.67 0.57 20.81
C TYR A 265 3.46 0.68 21.73
N LYS A 266 3.50 1.55 22.75
CA LYS A 266 2.36 1.80 23.65
C LYS A 266 1.15 2.33 22.88
N ARG A 267 1.34 3.33 21.99
CA ARG A 267 0.25 3.83 21.13
C ARG A 267 -0.35 2.74 20.25
N LEU A 268 0.48 1.84 19.72
CA LEU A 268 0.01 0.67 18.99
C LEU A 268 -0.82 -0.27 19.89
N ALA A 269 -0.31 -0.60 21.08
CA ALA A 269 -1.00 -1.48 22.03
C ALA A 269 -2.34 -0.89 22.48
N ASP A 270 -2.38 0.40 22.79
CA ASP A 270 -3.59 1.14 23.18
C ASP A 270 -4.62 1.14 22.03
N ALA A 271 -4.18 1.43 20.81
CA ALA A 271 -5.05 1.41 19.63
C ALA A 271 -5.57 0.00 19.30
N ALA A 272 -4.71 -1.02 19.46
CA ALA A 272 -5.11 -2.42 19.27
C ALA A 272 -6.08 -2.88 20.36
N ALA A 273 -5.93 -2.43 21.60
CA ALA A 273 -6.86 -2.71 22.69
C ALA A 273 -8.23 -2.04 22.49
N ALA A 274 -8.27 -0.88 21.82
CA ALA A 274 -9.51 -0.20 21.45
C ALA A 274 -10.25 -0.85 20.26
N LEU A 275 -9.63 -1.79 19.53
CA LEU A 275 -10.31 -2.52 18.47
C LEU A 275 -11.40 -3.42 19.04
N PRO A 276 -12.50 -3.67 18.30
CA PRO A 276 -13.53 -4.61 18.69
C PRO A 276 -13.05 -6.07 18.51
N LEU A 277 -11.94 -6.44 19.15
CA LEU A 277 -11.28 -7.75 19.03
C LEU A 277 -12.21 -8.90 19.46
N HIS A 278 -13.13 -8.65 20.39
CA HIS A 278 -14.15 -9.60 20.81
C HIS A 278 -15.21 -9.86 19.73
N ARG A 279 -15.58 -8.84 18.94
CA ARG A 279 -16.49 -9.01 17.79
C ARG A 279 -15.80 -9.69 16.62
N ALA A 280 -14.51 -9.39 16.43
CA ALA A 280 -13.66 -10.04 15.43
C ALA A 280 -13.30 -11.48 15.78
N ALA A 281 -13.62 -11.99 16.98
CA ALA A 281 -13.36 -13.36 17.41
C ALA A 281 -14.34 -14.40 16.82
N HIS A 282 -15.37 -13.95 16.11
CA HIS A 282 -16.31 -14.83 15.42
C HIS A 282 -16.04 -14.82 13.90
N PRO A 283 -15.88 -15.99 13.25
CA PRO A 283 -15.61 -16.07 11.81
C PRO A 283 -16.74 -15.55 10.91
N TYR A 284 -17.94 -15.39 11.47
CA TYR A 284 -19.14 -14.86 10.82
C TYR A 284 -19.76 -13.84 11.76
N ASN A 285 -19.67 -12.55 11.43
CA ASN A 285 -20.40 -11.53 12.17
C ASN A 285 -21.69 -11.18 11.42
N ALA A 286 -22.84 -11.67 11.90
CA ALA A 286 -24.15 -11.46 11.26
C ALA A 286 -24.48 -9.97 11.03
N ASP A 287 -23.91 -9.08 11.84
CA ASP A 287 -24.03 -7.62 11.71
C ASP A 287 -23.47 -7.07 10.38
N ALA A 288 -22.51 -7.76 9.74
CA ALA A 288 -21.94 -7.32 8.47
C ALA A 288 -22.90 -7.52 7.29
N VAL A 289 -23.73 -8.56 7.35
CA VAL A 289 -24.82 -8.77 6.39
C VAL A 289 -25.91 -7.71 6.58
N GLN A 290 -26.22 -7.31 7.81
CA GLN A 290 -27.15 -6.21 8.08
C GLN A 290 -26.59 -4.82 7.71
N ALA A 291 -25.29 -4.58 7.91
CA ALA A 291 -24.62 -3.34 7.49
C ALA A 291 -24.52 -3.20 5.96
N SER A 292 -24.51 -4.32 5.22
CA SER A 292 -24.53 -4.31 3.74
C SER A 292 -25.77 -3.64 3.14
N LEU A 293 -26.83 -3.46 3.93
CA LEU A 293 -28.07 -2.79 3.54
C LEU A 293 -28.07 -1.28 3.90
N GLY A 294 -27.00 -0.76 4.52
CA GLY A 294 -26.91 0.61 5.04
C GLY A 294 -25.53 1.25 4.95
N ALA A 295 -25.24 1.85 3.78
CA ALA A 295 -24.18 2.81 3.44
C ALA A 295 -22.72 2.34 3.52
N ASP A 296 -21.99 2.49 2.41
CA ASP A 296 -20.51 2.39 2.33
C ASP A 296 -19.79 3.17 3.44
N LEU A 297 -20.38 4.31 3.87
CA LEU A 297 -19.89 5.10 5.01
C LEU A 297 -19.80 4.31 6.33
N THR A 298 -20.69 3.34 6.59
CA THR A 298 -20.63 2.54 7.83
C THR A 298 -19.49 1.52 7.78
N ALA A 299 -19.22 0.94 6.61
CA ALA A 299 -18.10 0.03 6.41
C ALA A 299 -16.75 0.77 6.54
N ASP A 300 -16.63 1.96 5.94
CA ASP A 300 -15.44 2.80 6.04
C ASP A 300 -15.14 3.19 7.50
N LEU A 301 -16.17 3.54 8.28
CA LEU A 301 -16.03 3.85 9.71
C LEU A 301 -15.57 2.64 10.53
N GLN A 302 -16.00 1.43 10.16
CA GLN A 302 -15.52 0.20 10.80
C GLN A 302 -14.09 -0.18 10.41
N ASP A 303 -13.67 0.15 9.18
CA ASP A 303 -12.34 -0.16 8.66
C ASP A 303 -11.26 0.85 9.11
N ALA A 304 -11.64 2.11 9.36
CA ALA A 304 -10.77 3.19 9.82
C ALA A 304 -9.85 2.85 11.03
N PRO A 305 -10.36 2.29 12.16
CA PRO A 305 -9.48 1.98 13.29
C PRO A 305 -8.47 0.87 12.98
N TRP A 306 -8.80 -0.07 12.09
CA TRP A 306 -7.86 -1.11 11.64
C TRP A 306 -6.75 -0.53 10.77
N HIS A 307 -7.08 0.42 9.89
CA HIS A 307 -6.08 1.16 9.13
C HIS A 307 -5.15 1.98 10.03
N GLN A 308 -5.67 2.59 11.09
CA GLN A 308 -4.87 3.31 12.07
C GLN A 308 -3.89 2.39 12.80
N VAL A 309 -4.34 1.22 13.27
CA VAL A 309 -3.48 0.21 13.90
C VAL A 309 -2.38 -0.26 12.95
N ARG A 310 -2.68 -0.43 11.65
CA ARG A 310 -1.66 -0.78 10.64
C ARG A 310 -0.59 0.30 10.50
N ILE A 311 -0.96 1.57 10.50
CA ILE A 311 -0.01 2.69 10.43
C ILE A 311 0.87 2.70 11.69
N LEU A 312 0.28 2.55 12.88
CA LEU A 312 1.00 2.49 14.15
C LEU A 312 1.94 1.28 14.23
N LEU A 313 1.53 0.12 13.72
CA LEU A 313 2.35 -1.09 13.65
C LEU A 313 3.56 -0.88 12.75
N ARG A 314 3.36 -0.21 11.61
CA ARG A 314 4.46 0.13 10.72
C ARG A 314 5.45 1.10 11.39
N LEU A 315 4.95 2.10 12.10
CA LEU A 315 5.78 3.02 12.87
C LEU A 315 6.55 2.30 13.97
N SER A 316 5.91 1.43 14.75
CA SER A 316 6.61 0.68 15.81
C SER A 316 7.70 -0.23 15.26
N ARG A 317 7.52 -0.81 14.07
CA ARG A 317 8.56 -1.58 13.37
C ARG A 317 9.74 -0.69 12.99
N TYR A 318 9.49 0.49 12.43
CA TYR A 318 10.57 1.44 12.09
C TYR A 318 11.31 1.94 13.34
N ALA A 319 10.61 2.15 14.46
CA ALA A 319 11.26 2.47 15.73
C ALA A 319 12.20 1.34 16.17
N ALA A 320 11.71 0.10 16.11
CA ALA A 320 12.44 -1.09 16.51
C ALA A 320 13.65 -1.37 15.61
N GLU A 321 13.59 -1.05 14.31
CA GLU A 321 14.72 -1.15 13.38
C GLU A 321 15.92 -0.28 13.83
N VAL A 322 15.67 0.83 14.54
CA VAL A 322 16.74 1.72 15.04
C VAL A 322 17.30 1.25 16.39
N THR A 323 16.44 0.74 17.28
CA THR A 323 16.82 0.46 18.68
C THR A 323 17.17 -0.98 19.01
N ARG A 324 16.65 -1.96 18.26
CA ARG A 324 16.77 -3.37 18.69
C ARG A 324 18.06 -4.00 18.18
N PRO A 325 18.91 -4.56 19.08
CA PRO A 325 19.97 -5.46 18.65
C PRO A 325 19.36 -6.71 17.98
N GLU A 326 20.16 -7.37 17.16
CA GLU A 326 19.74 -8.41 16.22
C GLU A 326 18.98 -9.60 16.86
N GLY A 327 19.08 -9.79 18.18
CA GLY A 327 18.60 -10.97 18.92
C GLY A 327 17.10 -11.11 19.24
N ASP A 328 16.25 -10.08 19.13
CA ASP A 328 14.79 -10.23 19.39
C ASP A 328 14.02 -10.62 18.11
N THR A 329 14.36 -11.80 17.58
CA THR A 329 13.84 -12.31 16.31
C THR A 329 12.36 -12.72 16.39
N ALA A 330 11.92 -13.25 17.54
CA ALA A 330 10.55 -13.71 17.74
C ALA A 330 9.53 -12.56 17.74
N ASP A 331 9.78 -11.46 18.46
CA ASP A 331 8.88 -10.30 18.42
C ASP A 331 8.91 -9.63 17.04
N ARG A 332 10.08 -9.59 16.39
CA ARG A 332 10.20 -9.05 15.02
C ARG A 332 9.39 -9.86 14.01
N GLN A 333 9.43 -11.19 14.11
CA GLN A 333 8.64 -12.08 13.26
C GLN A 333 7.15 -11.86 13.52
N ARG A 334 6.73 -11.86 14.79
CA ARG A 334 5.34 -11.60 15.18
C ARG A 334 4.80 -10.28 14.65
N LEU A 335 5.56 -9.18 14.75
CA LEU A 335 5.16 -7.88 14.19
C LEU A 335 5.10 -7.88 12.67
N THR A 336 5.92 -8.71 12.01
CA THR A 336 5.90 -8.90 10.55
C THR A 336 4.66 -9.68 10.12
N ASP A 337 4.31 -10.75 10.83
CA ASP A 337 3.10 -11.54 10.58
C ASP A 337 1.84 -10.70 10.82
N ALA A 338 1.81 -9.94 11.92
CA ALA A 338 0.74 -8.98 12.21
C ALA A 338 0.57 -7.94 11.09
N ALA A 339 1.69 -7.46 10.53
CA ALA A 339 1.67 -6.49 9.44
C ALA A 339 1.13 -7.11 8.15
N ALA A 340 1.47 -8.36 7.84
CA ALA A 340 0.93 -9.08 6.70
C ALA A 340 -0.59 -9.27 6.81
N LEU A 341 -1.10 -9.61 8.00
CA LEU A 341 -2.54 -9.75 8.25
C LEU A 341 -3.30 -8.43 8.07
N LEU A 342 -2.77 -7.32 8.59
CA LEU A 342 -3.38 -6.00 8.41
C LEU A 342 -3.27 -5.47 6.98
N GLU A 343 -2.26 -5.91 6.22
CA GLU A 343 -2.16 -5.59 4.80
C GLU A 343 -3.22 -6.37 4.00
N ARG A 344 -3.43 -7.66 4.31
CA ARG A 344 -4.55 -8.45 3.74
C ARG A 344 -5.91 -7.83 4.06
N HIS A 345 -6.11 -7.34 5.29
CA HIS A 345 -7.31 -6.59 5.67
C HIS A 345 -7.51 -5.36 4.77
N ARG A 346 -6.47 -4.52 4.61
CA ARG A 346 -6.52 -3.32 3.76
C ARG A 346 -6.85 -3.68 2.30
N GLU A 347 -6.16 -4.66 1.75
CA GLU A 347 -6.36 -5.08 0.36
C GLU A 347 -7.77 -5.61 0.13
N ALA A 348 -8.31 -6.40 1.05
CA ALA A 348 -9.68 -6.90 0.97
C ALA A 348 -10.71 -5.77 1.09
N ALA A 349 -10.53 -4.83 2.02
CA ALA A 349 -11.43 -3.68 2.20
C ALA A 349 -11.46 -2.78 0.96
N GLU A 350 -10.28 -2.42 0.41
CA GLU A 350 -10.19 -1.62 -0.81
C GLU A 350 -10.75 -2.36 -2.04
N SER A 351 -10.59 -3.69 -2.09
CA SER A 351 -11.18 -4.52 -3.14
C SER A 351 -12.70 -4.53 -3.06
N ALA A 352 -13.27 -4.70 -1.85
CA ALA A 352 -14.71 -4.63 -1.62
C ALA A 352 -15.28 -3.26 -2.04
N ALA A 353 -14.59 -2.17 -1.70
CA ALA A 353 -14.97 -0.81 -2.09
C ALA A 353 -14.92 -0.61 -3.63
N ALA A 354 -13.89 -1.14 -4.30
CA ALA A 354 -13.80 -1.08 -5.76
C ALA A 354 -14.94 -1.86 -6.46
N VAL A 355 -15.31 -3.03 -5.91
CA VAL A 355 -16.43 -3.83 -6.43
C VAL A 355 -17.76 -3.13 -6.21
N ALA A 356 -17.98 -2.55 -5.03
CA ALA A 356 -19.17 -1.75 -4.73
C ALA A 356 -19.30 -0.53 -5.67
N ALA A 357 -18.18 0.16 -5.94
CA ALA A 357 -18.13 1.23 -6.92
C ALA A 357 -18.46 0.74 -8.34
N ALA A 358 -17.93 -0.41 -8.75
CA ALA A 358 -18.22 -1.02 -10.05
C ALA A 358 -19.71 -1.40 -10.18
N ALA A 359 -20.34 -1.90 -9.11
CA ALA A 359 -21.76 -2.25 -9.08
C ALA A 359 -22.70 -1.05 -9.26
N ARG A 360 -22.22 0.17 -8.98
CA ARG A 360 -22.94 1.43 -9.23
C ARG A 360 -22.84 1.94 -10.67
N THR A 361 -22.13 1.23 -11.55
CA THR A 361 -22.02 1.62 -12.96
C THR A 361 -23.40 1.56 -13.62
N PRO A 362 -23.84 2.61 -14.34
CA PRO A 362 -25.14 2.61 -14.99
C PRO A 362 -25.23 1.54 -16.09
N ARG A 363 -26.44 0.98 -16.29
CA ARG A 363 -26.77 0.03 -17.36
C ARG A 363 -25.99 -1.31 -17.32
N ILE A 364 -25.57 -1.76 -16.14
CA ILE A 364 -25.06 -3.13 -15.99
C ILE A 364 -26.20 -4.15 -16.03
N ALA A 365 -25.95 -5.34 -16.59
CA ALA A 365 -26.94 -6.42 -16.61
C ALA A 365 -27.18 -6.96 -15.19
N PRO A 366 -28.40 -7.43 -14.85
CA PRO A 366 -28.68 -7.99 -13.52
C PRO A 366 -27.75 -9.13 -13.10
N ALA A 367 -27.39 -10.02 -14.03
CA ALA A 367 -26.44 -11.10 -13.77
C ALA A 367 -25.02 -10.59 -13.41
N THR A 368 -24.60 -9.46 -14.01
CA THR A 368 -23.33 -8.80 -13.67
C THR A 368 -23.40 -8.14 -12.29
N ALA A 369 -24.52 -7.48 -11.97
CA ALA A 369 -24.74 -6.90 -10.66
C ALA A 369 -24.73 -7.97 -9.55
N TYR A 370 -25.36 -9.12 -9.80
CA TYR A 370 -25.34 -10.27 -8.89
C TYR A 370 -23.92 -10.80 -8.67
N ALA A 371 -23.15 -11.02 -9.74
CA ALA A 371 -21.76 -11.47 -9.63
C ALA A 371 -20.88 -10.48 -8.84
N LEU A 372 -21.07 -9.17 -9.05
CA LEU A 372 -20.38 -8.13 -8.25
C LEU A 372 -20.83 -8.15 -6.78
N GLY A 373 -22.11 -8.43 -6.49
CA GLY A 373 -22.61 -8.59 -5.13
C GLY A 373 -21.96 -9.76 -4.39
N VAL A 374 -21.88 -10.93 -5.03
CA VAL A 374 -21.21 -12.12 -4.47
C VAL A 374 -19.72 -11.85 -4.24
N LEU A 375 -19.05 -11.22 -5.22
CA LEU A 375 -17.64 -10.84 -5.09
C LEU A 375 -17.41 -9.83 -3.96
N HIS A 376 -18.31 -8.86 -3.79
CA HIS A 376 -18.23 -7.92 -2.67
C HIS A 376 -18.34 -8.64 -1.33
N ALA A 377 -19.30 -9.56 -1.19
CA ALA A 377 -19.47 -10.37 0.02
C ALA A 377 -18.22 -11.22 0.31
N ASP A 378 -17.64 -11.88 -0.70
CA ASP A 378 -16.37 -12.61 -0.59
C ASP A 378 -15.24 -11.72 -0.03
N GLN A 379 -15.08 -10.50 -0.56
CA GLN A 379 -14.06 -9.58 -0.06
C GLN A 379 -14.35 -9.07 1.36
N ARG A 380 -15.62 -8.93 1.77
CA ARG A 380 -15.98 -8.59 3.15
C ARG A 380 -15.71 -9.76 4.11
N HIS A 381 -15.94 -11.00 3.69
CA HIS A 381 -15.53 -12.17 4.48
C HIS A 381 -14.01 -12.24 4.66
N GLU A 382 -13.23 -11.92 3.62
CA GLU A 382 -11.77 -11.82 3.72
C GLU A 382 -11.31 -10.73 4.70
N VAL A 383 -12.01 -9.59 4.76
CA VAL A 383 -11.79 -8.54 5.78
C VAL A 383 -11.99 -9.10 7.19
N GLU A 384 -13.07 -9.84 7.43
CA GLU A 384 -13.38 -10.45 8.72
C GLU A 384 -12.38 -11.55 9.10
N ALA A 385 -12.02 -12.41 8.15
CA ALA A 385 -11.01 -13.44 8.35
C ALA A 385 -9.65 -12.84 8.74
N ALA A 386 -9.23 -11.74 8.11
CA ALA A 386 -8.01 -11.03 8.46
C ALA A 386 -8.07 -10.41 9.86
N ARG A 387 -9.22 -9.85 10.25
CA ARG A 387 -9.47 -9.32 11.60
C ARG A 387 -9.41 -10.41 12.67
N PHE A 388 -10.04 -11.55 12.41
CA PHE A 388 -10.01 -12.72 13.27
C PHE A 388 -8.57 -13.24 13.44
N ALA A 389 -7.85 -13.46 12.34
CA ALA A 389 -6.47 -13.92 12.39
C ALA A 389 -5.56 -12.95 13.16
N PHE A 390 -5.72 -11.63 12.96
CA PHE A 390 -5.00 -10.62 13.71
C PHE A 390 -5.33 -10.67 15.20
N SER A 391 -6.61 -10.77 15.58
CA SER A 391 -7.01 -10.86 16.99
C SER A 391 -6.41 -12.07 17.69
N ARG A 392 -6.37 -13.23 17.02
CA ARG A 392 -5.76 -14.46 17.54
C ARG A 392 -4.28 -14.28 17.78
N LEU A 393 -3.55 -13.80 16.78
CA LEU A 393 -2.10 -13.56 16.87
C LEU A 393 -1.76 -12.52 17.94
N TRP A 394 -2.56 -11.46 18.06
CA TRP A 394 -2.33 -10.39 19.03
C TRP A 394 -2.66 -10.82 20.46
N GLN A 395 -3.74 -11.58 20.68
CA GLN A 395 -4.15 -12.09 22.00
C GLN A 395 -3.19 -13.17 22.52
N THR A 396 -2.68 -14.06 21.66
CA THR A 396 -1.67 -15.06 22.08
C THR A 396 -0.37 -14.42 22.59
N ALA A 397 -0.12 -13.17 22.22
CA ALA A 397 1.06 -12.41 22.64
C ALA A 397 0.88 -11.66 23.96
N VAL A 398 -0.36 -11.49 24.45
CA VAL A 398 -0.60 -10.97 25.80
C VAL A 398 -0.47 -12.15 26.75
N PRO A 399 0.60 -12.26 27.54
CA PRO A 399 0.62 -13.26 28.59
C PRO A 399 -0.54 -12.91 29.53
N GLY A 400 -1.52 -13.82 29.64
CA GLY A 400 -2.49 -13.74 30.72
C GLY A 400 -1.75 -13.62 32.06
N PRO A 401 -2.33 -12.95 33.08
CA PRO A 401 -1.71 -12.87 34.39
C PRO A 401 -1.34 -14.29 34.82
N ARG A 402 -0.05 -14.56 34.97
CA ARG A 402 0.44 -15.83 35.52
C ARG A 402 -0.14 -15.92 36.92
N GLY A 403 -1.20 -16.72 37.06
CA GLY A 403 -1.83 -17.01 38.33
C GLY A 403 -0.79 -17.55 39.29
N ARG A 404 -0.73 -16.93 40.47
CA ARG A 404 -0.01 -17.40 41.64
C ARG A 404 -0.54 -18.75 42.11
#